data_AF-A0A258LEW9-F1
#
_entry.id   AF-A0A258LEW9-F1
#
_cell.length_a   1.000
_cell.length_b   1.000
_cell.length_c   1.000
_cell.angle_alpha   90.00
_cell.angle_beta   90.00
_cell.angle_gamma   90.00
#
_symmetry.space_group_name_H-M   'P 1'
#
loop_
_entity.id
_entity.type
_entity.pdbx_description
1 polymer ?
#
loop_
_entity_poly.entity_id
_entity_poly.type
_entity_poly.pdbx_seq_one_letter_code
_entity_poly.pdbx_strand_id
1 'polypeptide(L)'
;MRYIFILLALLCASCGTALPSIKPYKLDIQQGNVVTSKMLLQLRPGMTKSQVRFIMGTPLVQDSFHGNRWDYVYQMRESGKI
;
A
#
# COMPACT_ATOMS: atom_id res chain seq x y z
N MET A 1 -16.48 0.92 54.72
CA MET A 1 -15.57 1.92 54.11
C MET A 1 -14.39 1.27 53.36
N ARG A 2 -13.54 0.44 54.00
CA ARG A 2 -12.36 -0.18 53.33
C ARG A 2 -12.69 -1.00 52.07
N TYR A 3 -13.73 -1.82 52.11
CA TYR A 3 -14.14 -2.67 50.98
C TYR A 3 -14.73 -1.89 49.79
N ILE A 4 -15.30 -0.70 50.05
CA ILE A 4 -15.87 0.16 49.01
C ILE A 4 -14.74 0.77 48.17
N PHE A 5 -13.66 1.20 48.81
CA PHE A 5 -12.46 1.68 48.11
C PHE A 5 -11.78 0.58 47.29
N ILE A 6 -11.76 -0.67 47.78
CA ILE A 6 -11.21 -1.82 47.04
C ILE A 6 -12.07 -2.14 45.82
N LEU A 7 -13.41 -2.14 45.96
CA LEU A 7 -14.35 -2.37 44.86
C LEU A 7 -14.24 -1.27 43.79
N LEU A 8 -14.12 -0.01 44.20
CA LEU A 8 -13.98 1.13 43.30
C LEU A 8 -12.65 1.09 42.53
N ALA A 9 -11.55 0.70 43.18
CA ALA A 9 -10.27 0.53 42.52
C ALA A 9 -10.28 -0.61 41.48
N LEU A 10 -10.98 -1.71 41.76
CA LEU A 10 -11.12 -2.84 40.84
C LEU A 10 -11.96 -2.49 39.59
N LEU A 11 -13.00 -1.67 39.77
CA LEU A 11 -13.84 -1.16 38.68
C LEU A 11 -13.10 -0.16 37.78
N CYS A 12 -12.18 0.64 38.33
CA CYS A 12 -11.36 1.55 37.52
C CYS A 12 -10.27 0.82 36.69
N ALA A 13 -9.84 -0.37 37.11
CA ALA A 13 -8.84 -1.16 36.39
C ALA A 13 -9.39 -1.91 35.16
N SER A 14 -10.71 -2.11 35.07
CA SER A 14 -11.35 -2.82 33.95
C SER A 14 -11.66 -1.94 32.74
N CYS A 15 -11.50 -0.61 32.84
CA CYS A 15 -11.71 0.34 31.75
C CYS A 15 -10.40 0.62 30.96
N GLY A 16 -9.58 -0.41 30.76
CA GLY A 16 -8.44 -0.33 29.87
C GLY A 16 -8.90 -0.45 28.41
N THR A 17 -8.95 0.66 27.69
CA THR A 17 -9.27 0.72 26.24
C THR A 17 -8.25 0.04 25.34
N ALA A 18 -7.17 -0.51 25.90
CA ALA A 18 -6.18 -1.29 25.19
C ALA A 18 -6.60 -2.76 25.14
N LEU A 19 -7.59 -3.11 24.30
CA LEU A 19 -7.78 -4.49 23.85
C LEU A 19 -6.57 -4.85 22.96
N PRO A 20 -5.60 -5.68 23.41
CA PRO A 20 -4.37 -5.90 22.66
C PRO A 20 -4.57 -6.78 21.40
N SER A 21 -5.78 -7.30 21.19
CA SER A 21 -6.01 -8.47 20.33
C SER A 21 -6.87 -8.19 19.08
N ILE A 22 -7.59 -7.06 19.02
CA ILE A 22 -8.45 -6.77 17.86
C ILE A 22 -7.67 -5.87 16.88
N LYS A 23 -6.92 -6.50 15.97
CA LYS A 23 -6.37 -5.78 14.81
C LYS A 23 -7.46 -5.66 13.74
N PRO A 24 -7.79 -4.46 13.26
CA PRO A 24 -8.69 -4.31 12.13
C PRO A 24 -8.16 -5.07 10.92
N TYR A 25 -9.06 -5.73 10.18
CA TYR A 25 -8.69 -6.35 8.92
C TYR A 25 -8.20 -5.28 7.94
N LYS A 26 -7.02 -5.52 7.34
CA LYS A 26 -6.45 -4.65 6.32
C LYS A 26 -6.40 -5.44 5.01
N LEU A 27 -7.01 -4.88 3.99
CA LEU A 27 -6.94 -5.42 2.63
C LEU A 27 -5.54 -5.23 2.07
N ASP A 28 -5.18 -6.15 1.18
CA ASP A 28 -4.00 -6.03 0.35
C ASP A 28 -4.23 -4.95 -0.72
N ILE A 29 -3.23 -4.10 -0.93
CA ILE A 29 -3.35 -2.95 -1.84
C ILE A 29 -2.26 -3.07 -2.92
N GLN A 30 -2.70 -3.15 -4.17
CA GLN A 30 -1.84 -2.99 -5.34
C GLN A 30 -1.86 -1.53 -5.78
N GLN A 31 -0.69 -0.94 -5.98
CA GLN A 31 -0.55 0.44 -6.43
C GLN A 31 0.45 0.53 -7.58
N GLY A 32 0.14 1.36 -8.58
CA GLY A 32 1.02 1.59 -9.71
C GLY A 32 0.74 0.69 -10.92
N ASN A 33 1.72 0.60 -11.81
CA ASN A 33 1.62 -0.15 -13.06
C ASN A 33 2.14 -1.58 -12.86
N VAL A 34 1.32 -2.59 -13.11
CA VAL A 34 1.77 -3.99 -13.08
C VAL A 34 2.77 -4.21 -14.22
N VAL A 35 4.01 -4.56 -13.87
CA VAL A 35 5.07 -4.85 -14.84
C VAL A 35 5.46 -6.32 -14.72
N THR A 36 5.35 -7.05 -15.81
CA THR A 36 5.74 -8.47 -15.88
C THR A 36 7.02 -8.65 -16.67
N SER A 37 7.78 -9.72 -16.40
CA SER A 37 8.99 -10.06 -17.16
C SER A 37 8.70 -10.23 -18.66
N LYS A 38 7.51 -10.77 -19.00
CA LYS A 38 7.08 -10.92 -20.40
C LYS A 38 6.92 -9.57 -21.11
N MET A 39 6.46 -8.54 -20.42
CA MET A 39 6.34 -7.18 -20.98
C MET A 39 7.73 -6.57 -21.19
N LEU A 40 8.63 -6.71 -20.20
CA LEU A 40 10.00 -6.20 -20.30
C LEU A 40 10.77 -6.84 -21.46
N LEU A 41 10.61 -8.15 -21.67
CA LEU A 41 11.25 -8.88 -22.78
C LEU A 41 10.75 -8.46 -24.17
N GLN A 42 9.56 -7.86 -24.26
CA GLN A 42 9.03 -7.32 -25.52
C GLN A 42 9.60 -5.94 -25.84
N LEU A 43 10.10 -5.20 -24.85
CA LEU A 43 10.67 -3.88 -25.07
C LEU A 43 12.01 -3.97 -25.81
N ARG A 44 12.19 -3.07 -26.78
CA ARG A 44 13.44 -2.94 -27.55
C ARG A 44 13.82 -1.47 -27.70
N PRO A 45 15.12 -1.14 -27.72
CA PRO A 45 15.57 0.21 -28.06
C PRO A 45 15.02 0.67 -29.42
N GLY A 46 14.68 1.96 -29.53
CA GLY A 46 14.14 2.55 -30.76
C GLY A 46 12.61 2.44 -30.93
N MET A 47 11.90 1.80 -30.01
CA MET A 47 10.44 1.79 -30.01
C MET A 47 9.84 3.18 -29.82
N THR A 48 8.73 3.45 -30.50
CA THR A 48 7.96 4.68 -30.30
C THR A 48 7.21 4.66 -28.97
N LYS A 49 6.91 5.85 -28.42
CA LYS A 49 6.11 6.00 -27.19
C LYS A 49 4.78 5.25 -27.26
N SER A 50 4.13 5.23 -28.42
CA SER A 50 2.88 4.50 -28.64
C SER A 50 3.04 2.98 -28.55
N GLN A 51 4.13 2.43 -29.11
CA GLN A 51 4.45 1.00 -29.02
C GLN A 51 4.78 0.60 -27.58
N VAL A 52 5.56 1.41 -26.87
CA VAL A 52 5.87 1.18 -25.45
C VAL A 52 4.57 1.19 -24.63
N ARG A 53 3.67 2.14 -24.86
CA ARG A 53 2.37 2.21 -24.17
C ARG A 53 1.47 1.00 -24.49
N PHE A 54 1.54 0.47 -25.71
CA PHE A 54 0.80 -0.75 -26.06
C PHE A 54 1.28 -1.96 -25.25
N ILE A 55 2.58 -2.06 -24.99
CA ILE A 55 3.17 -3.17 -24.23
C ILE A 55 3.00 -2.98 -22.72
N MET A 56 3.33 -1.78 -22.22
CA MET A 56 3.46 -1.48 -20.79
C MET A 56 2.21 -0.83 -20.17
N GLY A 57 1.26 -0.41 -21.00
CA GLY A 57 0.12 0.42 -20.58
C GLY A 57 0.48 1.90 -20.45
N THR A 58 -0.46 2.70 -19.96
CA THR A 58 -0.23 4.13 -19.68
C THR A 58 0.47 4.28 -18.34
N PRO A 59 1.60 5.01 -18.25
CA PRO A 59 2.26 5.26 -16.98
C PRO A 59 1.33 6.09 -16.07
N LEU A 60 1.17 5.65 -14.82
CA LEU A 60 0.31 6.34 -13.85
C LEU A 60 0.98 7.59 -13.26
N VAL A 61 2.32 7.62 -13.28
CA VAL A 61 3.11 8.76 -12.83
C VAL A 61 3.88 9.29 -14.03
N GLN A 62 3.58 10.52 -14.43
CA GLN A 62 4.32 11.21 -15.47
C GLN A 62 4.90 12.49 -14.88
N ASP A 63 6.23 12.58 -14.88
CA ASP A 63 6.92 13.79 -14.47
C ASP A 63 6.62 14.93 -15.44
N SER A 64 6.10 16.05 -14.91
CA SER A 64 5.76 17.24 -15.69
C SER A 64 7.00 17.96 -16.22
N PHE A 65 8.15 17.80 -15.58
CA PHE A 65 9.40 18.43 -15.98
C PHE A 65 10.20 17.59 -16.99
N HIS A 66 9.96 16.28 -17.06
CA HIS A 66 10.69 15.36 -17.93
C HIS A 66 9.75 14.59 -18.88
N GLY A 67 9.24 15.27 -19.90
CA GLY A 67 8.29 14.68 -20.88
C GLY A 67 8.82 13.51 -21.73
N ASN A 68 10.13 13.23 -21.68
CA ASN A 68 10.78 12.12 -22.37
C ASN A 68 11.11 10.92 -21.48
N ARG A 69 10.74 10.96 -20.20
CA ARG A 69 10.92 9.86 -19.25
C ARG A 69 9.56 9.38 -18.75
N TRP A 70 9.36 8.06 -18.75
CA TRP A 70 8.17 7.43 -18.19
C TRP A 70 8.58 6.46 -17.10
N ASP A 71 7.94 6.57 -15.95
CA ASP A 71 8.21 5.76 -14.78
C ASP A 71 7.06 4.76 -14.57
N TYR A 72 7.40 3.47 -14.58
CA TYR A 72 6.46 2.39 -14.26
C TYR A 72 6.81 1.82 -12.89
N VAL A 73 6.17 2.35 -11.86
CA VAL A 73 6.37 1.92 -10.48
C VAL A 73 5.26 0.95 -10.10
N TYR A 74 5.61 -0.14 -9.44
CA TYR A 74 4.67 -1.11 -8.88
C TYR A 74 4.95 -1.28 -7.39
N GLN A 75 3.90 -1.25 -6.57
CA GLN A 75 3.98 -1.55 -5.14
C GLN A 75 2.84 -2.50 -4.75
N MET A 76 3.20 -3.56 -4.03
CA MET A 76 2.28 -4.46 -3.36
C MET A 76 2.37 -4.23 -1.85
N ARG A 77 1.27 -3.84 -1.22
CA ARG A 77 1.19 -3.68 0.24
C ARG A 77 0.33 -4.78 0.83
N GLU A 78 0.96 -5.72 1.51
CA GLU A 78 0.27 -6.80 2.20
C GLU A 78 -0.21 -6.34 3.57
N SER A 79 -1.48 -6.59 3.90
CA SER A 79 -2.09 -6.22 5.17
C SER A 79 -1.89 -4.74 5.53
N GLY A 80 -1.92 -3.85 4.52
CA GLY A 80 -1.74 -2.40 4.67
C GLY A 80 -0.50 -1.97 5.47
N LYS A 81 0.60 -2.73 5.34
CA LYS A 81 1.94 -2.33 5.78
C LYS A 81 2.65 -1.57 4.65
N ILE A 82 3.41 -0.53 5.00
CA ILE A 82 4.19 0.30 4.07
C ILE A 82 5.64 -0.16 4.13
#